data_AF-A0A0M9VS35-F1
#
_entry.id   AF-A0A0M9VS35-F1
#
_cell.length_a   1.000
_cell.length_b   1.000
_cell.length_c   1.000
_cell.angle_alpha   90.00
_cell.angle_beta   90.00
_cell.angle_gamma   90.00
#
_symmetry.space_group_name_H-M   'P 1'
#
loop_
_entity.id
_entity.type
_entity.pdbx_description
1 polymer ?
#
loop_
_entity_poly.entity_id
_entity_poly.type
_entity_poly.pdbx_seq_one_letter_code
_entity_poly.pdbx_strand_id
1 'polypeptide(L)'
;MRRNGLGIQDEKDIVSAFALTAVLVIFLSSNAAPHLLRQLAEDRIGLWLGGLFATEDDITKIAAQRSTNVSKATRSSLSGVKKILLQMPIWHNYAVSDLSPRTVALQLLNILMRSSDAKYLLQIVSDSSKDLAALANTYQDGGSTDDLDFALLISILETQSGLAAMIGHQMSDMQQQASRVAKFLQVTLERWPTRRGELDASLLKLATNTTNHETGSVVFNDVGLLSSLADCICSGFGFVKSAMGSNRFESSVYDELLLILGIMINVVEHCADARSSARGRPLECLVTMWLENQTLMNEVRLVAWEDPFSASY
;
A
#
# COMPACT_ATOMS: atom_id res chain seq x y z
N MET A 1 32.62 -13.87 -22.33
CA MET A 1 33.36 -12.72 -21.75
C MET A 1 32.72 -12.42 -20.39
N ARG A 2 33.35 -12.86 -19.28
CA ARG A 2 32.86 -12.61 -17.92
C ARG A 2 33.30 -11.20 -17.50
N ARG A 3 32.35 -10.30 -17.23
CA ARG A 3 32.63 -9.07 -16.48
C ARG A 3 32.77 -9.48 -15.01
N ASN A 4 34.00 -9.55 -14.51
CA ASN A 4 34.29 -9.65 -13.08
C ASN A 4 34.25 -8.24 -12.45
N GLY A 5 33.13 -7.55 -12.57
CA GLY A 5 32.82 -6.41 -11.69
C GLY A 5 32.02 -6.96 -10.52
N LEU A 6 32.37 -6.60 -9.28
CA LEU A 6 31.49 -6.81 -8.13
C LEU A 6 30.12 -6.22 -8.48
N GLY A 7 29.08 -7.05 -8.48
CA GLY A 7 27.73 -6.55 -8.74
C GLY A 7 27.27 -5.69 -7.56
N ILE A 8 26.28 -4.82 -7.75
CA ILE A 8 25.71 -4.00 -6.65
C ILE A 8 25.26 -4.91 -5.49
N GLN A 9 24.78 -6.12 -5.80
CA GLN A 9 24.43 -7.16 -4.83
C GLN A 9 25.56 -7.62 -3.89
N ASP A 10 26.84 -7.37 -4.21
CA ASP A 10 27.98 -7.79 -3.41
C ASP A 10 28.43 -6.71 -2.41
N GLU A 11 27.81 -5.53 -2.42
CA GLU A 11 28.12 -4.44 -1.47
C GLU A 11 27.69 -4.83 -0.05
N LYS A 12 28.64 -4.76 0.88
CA LYS A 12 28.46 -5.14 2.30
C LYS A 12 28.57 -3.97 3.25
N ASP A 13 29.19 -2.87 2.82
CA ASP A 13 29.28 -1.67 3.64
C ASP A 13 27.96 -0.92 3.61
N ILE A 14 27.29 -0.87 4.76
CA ILE A 14 25.96 -0.26 4.89
C ILE A 14 25.94 1.23 4.52
N VAL A 15 27.05 1.94 4.74
CA VAL A 15 27.19 3.36 4.41
C VAL A 15 27.30 3.57 2.91
N SER A 16 28.10 2.74 2.24
CA SER A 16 28.23 2.73 0.78
C SER A 16 26.94 2.29 0.12
N ALA A 17 26.28 1.26 0.67
CA ALA A 17 24.99 0.81 0.20
C ALA A 17 23.94 1.92 0.28
N PHE A 18 23.80 2.58 1.44
CA PHE A 18 22.94 3.76 1.59
C PHE A 18 23.25 4.83 0.56
N ALA A 19 24.53 5.18 0.37
CA ALA A 19 24.93 6.23 -0.56
C ALA A 19 24.55 5.89 -2.02
N LEU A 20 24.75 4.64 -2.44
CA LEU A 20 24.34 4.16 -3.75
C LEU A 20 22.81 4.19 -3.91
N THR A 21 22.05 3.73 -2.91
CA THR A 21 20.58 3.77 -2.94
C THR A 21 20.09 5.21 -3.01
N ALA A 22 20.70 6.12 -2.24
CA ALA A 22 20.39 7.54 -2.25
C ALA A 22 20.60 8.18 -3.63
N VAL A 23 21.72 7.87 -4.30
CA VAL A 23 21.98 8.34 -5.67
C VAL A 23 20.91 7.84 -6.63
N LEU A 24 20.52 6.57 -6.54
CA LEU A 24 19.46 6.01 -7.38
C LEU A 24 18.11 6.67 -7.11
N VAL A 25 17.74 6.94 -5.85
CA VAL A 25 16.53 7.68 -5.50
C VAL A 25 16.55 9.08 -6.11
N ILE A 26 17.64 9.82 -5.92
CA ILE A 26 17.80 11.16 -6.49
C ILE A 26 17.64 11.13 -8.01
N PHE A 27 18.34 10.21 -8.67
CA PHE A 27 18.34 10.10 -10.12
C PHE A 27 16.97 9.69 -10.70
N LEU A 28 16.33 8.69 -10.09
CA LEU A 28 15.08 8.10 -10.61
C LEU A 28 13.83 8.88 -10.20
N SER A 29 13.91 9.74 -9.18
CA SER A 29 12.80 10.60 -8.78
C SER A 29 12.31 11.56 -9.87
N SER A 30 13.16 11.90 -10.84
CA SER A 30 12.85 12.86 -11.90
C SER A 30 12.23 12.22 -13.15
N ASN A 31 12.51 10.94 -13.40
CA ASN A 31 11.76 10.03 -14.28
C ASN A 31 12.47 8.67 -14.29
N ALA A 32 11.74 7.56 -14.17
CA ALA A 32 12.34 6.23 -14.30
C ALA A 32 12.63 5.97 -15.79
N ALA A 33 13.90 5.80 -16.14
CA ALA A 33 14.25 5.39 -17.50
C ALA A 33 14.03 3.87 -17.66
N PRO A 34 13.15 3.39 -18.56
CA PRO A 34 12.79 1.96 -18.63
C PRO A 34 13.98 1.01 -18.83
N HIS A 35 15.00 1.47 -19.55
CA HIS A 35 16.23 0.69 -19.76
C HIS A 35 17.04 0.48 -18.48
N LEU A 36 16.95 1.39 -17.51
CA LEU A 36 17.61 1.23 -16.20
C LEU A 36 16.90 0.19 -15.35
N LEU A 37 15.57 0.10 -15.43
CA LEU A 37 14.83 -0.93 -14.69
C LEU A 37 15.29 -2.34 -15.10
N ARG A 38 15.45 -2.57 -16.40
CA ARG A 38 15.99 -3.83 -16.92
C ARG A 38 17.37 -4.12 -16.32
N GLN A 39 18.28 -3.15 -16.37
CA GLN A 39 19.65 -3.34 -15.86
C GLN A 39 19.64 -3.61 -14.35
N LEU A 40 18.86 -2.85 -13.58
CA LEU A 40 18.72 -3.03 -12.13
C LEU A 40 18.12 -4.41 -11.78
N ALA A 41 17.15 -4.89 -12.56
CA ALA A 41 16.60 -6.24 -12.39
C ALA A 41 17.65 -7.32 -12.72
N GLU A 42 18.42 -7.16 -13.82
CA GLU A 42 19.52 -8.06 -14.19
C GLU A 42 20.61 -8.07 -13.10
N ASP A 43 20.88 -6.93 -12.46
CA ASP A 43 21.83 -6.75 -11.34
C ASP A 43 21.25 -7.17 -9.97
N ARG A 44 20.04 -7.77 -9.95
CA ARG A 44 19.36 -8.28 -8.74
C ARG A 44 19.16 -7.22 -7.65
N ILE A 45 18.78 -6.00 -8.04
CA ILE A 45 18.57 -4.88 -7.12
C ILE A 45 17.61 -5.23 -5.97
N GLY A 46 16.62 -6.09 -6.19
CA GLY A 46 15.68 -6.52 -5.16
C GLY A 46 16.36 -7.25 -3.99
N LEU A 47 17.32 -8.13 -4.27
CA LEU A 47 18.09 -8.84 -3.23
C LEU A 47 18.94 -7.87 -2.43
N TRP A 48 19.56 -6.91 -3.11
CA TRP A 48 20.38 -5.89 -2.47
C TRP A 48 19.55 -4.97 -1.56
N LEU A 49 18.39 -4.49 -2.05
CA LEU A 49 17.47 -3.67 -1.25
C LEU A 49 16.91 -4.45 -0.06
N GLY A 50 16.59 -5.73 -0.24
CA GLY A 50 16.15 -6.62 0.83
C GLY A 50 17.11 -6.64 2.03
N GLY A 51 18.41 -6.69 1.76
CA GLY A 51 19.45 -6.63 2.80
C GLY A 51 19.48 -5.32 3.61
N LEU A 52 18.92 -4.24 3.09
CA LEU A 52 18.87 -2.93 3.78
C LEU A 52 17.66 -2.80 4.70
N PHE A 53 16.61 -3.61 4.50
CA PHE A 53 15.38 -3.52 5.29
C PHE A 53 15.57 -3.85 6.77
N ALA A 54 16.65 -4.52 7.17
CA ALA A 54 16.91 -4.80 8.58
C ALA A 54 17.45 -3.57 9.35
N THR A 55 17.93 -2.52 8.68
CA THR A 55 18.64 -1.41 9.32
C THR A 55 17.79 -0.14 9.42
N GLU A 56 17.29 0.13 10.64
CA GLU A 56 16.42 1.29 10.96
C GLU A 56 17.15 2.47 11.57
N ASP A 57 18.38 2.28 12.01
CA ASP A 57 19.18 3.35 12.58
C ASP A 57 19.44 4.46 11.55
N ASP A 58 19.41 5.70 12.04
CA ASP A 58 19.74 6.84 11.20
C ASP A 58 21.17 6.72 10.64
N ILE A 59 21.32 6.99 9.35
CA ILE A 59 22.59 6.81 8.64
C ILE A 59 23.74 7.63 9.24
N THR A 60 23.46 8.82 9.79
CA THR A 60 24.51 9.64 10.41
C THR A 60 24.96 9.07 11.74
N LYS A 61 24.06 8.40 12.47
CA LYS A 61 24.41 7.63 13.68
C LYS A 61 25.27 6.44 13.30
N ILE A 62 24.88 5.65 12.30
CA ILE A 62 25.65 4.50 11.80
C ILE A 62 27.07 4.92 11.38
N ALA A 63 27.20 5.97 10.57
CA ALA A 63 28.50 6.44 10.08
C ALA A 63 29.39 7.05 11.18
N ALA A 64 28.82 7.45 12.31
CA ALA A 64 29.57 7.93 13.47
C ALA A 64 30.11 6.79 14.36
N GLN A 65 29.60 5.57 14.20
CA GLN A 65 30.08 4.41 14.95
C GLN A 65 31.52 4.07 14.53
N ARG A 66 32.34 3.64 15.50
CA ARG A 66 33.74 3.25 15.20
C ARG A 66 33.84 2.02 14.31
N SER A 67 32.82 1.15 14.34
CA SER A 67 32.74 -0.08 13.54
C SER A 67 32.70 0.17 12.03
N THR A 68 32.23 1.33 11.58
CA THR A 68 32.08 1.63 10.15
C THR A 68 33.33 2.25 9.52
N ASN A 69 34.38 2.55 10.32
CA ASN A 69 35.68 3.09 9.86
C ASN A 69 35.58 4.28 8.86
N VAL A 70 34.51 5.07 8.92
CA VAL A 70 34.24 6.15 7.97
C VAL A 70 35.10 7.38 8.29
N SER A 71 35.68 8.02 7.25
CA SER A 71 36.45 9.25 7.42
C SER A 71 35.56 10.44 7.81
N LYS A 72 36.14 11.49 8.44
CA LYS A 72 35.39 12.72 8.76
C LYS A 72 34.83 13.40 7.50
N ALA A 73 35.58 13.37 6.40
CA ALA A 73 35.14 13.92 5.12
C ALA A 73 33.94 13.15 4.56
N THR A 74 34.01 11.81 4.56
CA THR A 74 32.91 10.95 4.11
C THR A 74 31.64 11.15 4.95
N ARG A 75 31.76 11.26 6.28
CA ARG A 75 30.61 11.60 7.15
C ARG A 75 29.98 12.94 6.77
N SER A 76 30.80 13.94 6.45
CA SER A 76 30.30 15.26 6.03
C SER A 76 29.56 15.17 4.69
N SER A 77 30.10 14.45 3.71
CA SER A 77 29.43 14.23 2.43
C SER A 77 28.12 13.47 2.58
N LEU A 78 28.11 12.42 3.41
CA LEU A 78 26.92 11.62 3.70
C LEU A 78 25.81 12.44 4.37
N SER A 79 26.17 13.32 5.31
CA SER A 79 25.24 14.28 5.90
C SER A 79 24.67 15.24 4.85
N GLY A 80 25.48 15.67 3.88
CA GLY A 80 25.02 16.44 2.73
C GLY A 80 24.00 15.69 1.88
N VAL A 81 24.25 14.42 1.56
CA VAL A 81 23.32 13.55 0.82
C VAL A 81 22.02 13.35 1.61
N LYS A 82 22.07 13.06 2.92
CA LYS A 82 20.89 12.98 3.79
C LYS A 82 20.06 14.27 3.71
N LYS A 83 20.72 15.44 3.79
CA LYS A 83 20.04 16.73 3.71
C LYS A 83 19.33 16.96 2.37
N ILE A 84 19.96 16.57 1.26
CA ILE A 84 19.34 16.65 -0.07
C ILE A 84 18.09 15.77 -0.11
N LEU A 85 18.20 14.51 0.30
CA LEU A 85 17.07 13.57 0.33
C LEU A 85 15.90 14.10 1.17
N LEU A 86 16.16 14.61 2.37
CA LEU A 86 15.13 15.19 3.24
C LEU A 86 14.39 16.39 2.62
N GLN A 87 15.00 17.10 1.68
CA GLN A 87 14.40 18.25 0.99
C GLN A 87 13.60 17.87 -0.25
N MET A 88 13.67 16.62 -0.70
CA MET A 88 12.96 16.16 -1.89
C MET A 88 11.47 15.92 -1.61
N PRO A 89 10.56 16.24 -2.56
CA PRO A 89 9.12 16.04 -2.40
C PRO A 89 8.70 14.58 -2.71
N ILE A 90 9.44 13.61 -2.16
CA ILE A 90 9.26 12.19 -2.45
C ILE A 90 8.67 11.41 -1.28
N TRP A 91 8.43 12.07 -0.14
CA TRP A 91 8.03 11.45 1.13
C TRP A 91 6.53 11.51 1.40
N HIS A 92 5.69 11.67 0.38
CA HIS A 92 4.22 11.52 0.47
C HIS A 92 3.57 12.30 1.64
N ASN A 93 4.02 13.53 1.88
CA ASN A 93 3.59 14.40 2.97
C ASN A 93 3.97 13.97 4.40
N TYR A 94 4.81 12.95 4.57
CA TYR A 94 5.37 12.58 5.87
C TYR A 94 6.46 13.57 6.31
N ALA A 95 6.45 13.91 7.59
CA ALA A 95 7.51 14.70 8.21
C ALA A 95 8.71 13.80 8.53
N VAL A 96 9.75 13.89 7.71
CA VAL A 96 10.96 13.07 7.85
C VAL A 96 12.11 13.90 8.43
N SER A 97 12.71 13.45 9.52
CA SER A 97 13.91 14.07 10.12
C SER A 97 15.13 13.15 10.09
N ASP A 98 14.89 11.85 10.11
CA ASP A 98 15.91 10.80 10.10
C ASP A 98 15.76 9.91 8.87
N LEU A 99 16.88 9.42 8.36
CA LEU A 99 16.92 8.53 7.19
C LEU A 99 17.78 7.33 7.51
N SER A 100 17.15 6.16 7.48
CA SER A 100 17.82 4.88 7.61
C SER A 100 18.08 4.25 6.24
N PRO A 101 18.98 3.26 6.14
CA PRO A 101 19.10 2.41 4.96
C PRO A 101 17.76 1.76 4.56
N ARG A 102 16.97 1.30 5.52
CA ARG A 102 15.61 0.76 5.28
C ARG A 102 14.73 1.77 4.57
N THR A 103 14.60 2.98 5.10
CA THR A 103 13.70 4.01 4.55
C THR A 103 14.06 4.37 3.12
N VAL A 104 15.36 4.57 2.83
CA VAL A 104 15.81 4.92 1.48
C VAL A 104 15.67 3.74 0.51
N ALA A 105 15.86 2.50 0.98
CA ALA A 105 15.66 1.30 0.17
C ALA A 105 14.18 1.05 -0.17
N LEU A 106 13.28 1.20 0.81
CA LEU A 106 11.83 1.14 0.59
C LEU A 106 11.38 2.23 -0.38
N GLN A 107 11.91 3.45 -0.21
CA GLN A 107 11.59 4.54 -1.12
C GLN A 107 12.07 4.28 -2.55
N LEU A 108 13.27 3.73 -2.72
CA LEU A 108 13.76 3.35 -4.05
C LEU A 108 12.86 2.27 -4.66
N LEU A 109 12.51 1.24 -3.90
CA LEU A 109 11.62 0.18 -4.38
C LEU A 109 10.27 0.76 -4.79
N ASN A 110 9.68 1.63 -3.96
CA ASN A 110 8.42 2.31 -4.28
C ASN A 110 8.49 3.15 -5.56
N ILE A 111 9.62 3.84 -5.81
CA ILE A 111 9.85 4.57 -7.07
C ILE A 111 9.90 3.59 -8.25
N LEU A 112 10.64 2.48 -8.12
CA LEU A 112 10.76 1.47 -9.18
C LEU A 112 9.38 0.87 -9.53
N MET A 113 8.53 0.61 -8.53
CA MET A 113 7.18 0.05 -8.71
C MET A 113 6.23 0.90 -9.57
N ARG A 114 6.56 2.17 -9.82
CA ARG A 114 5.78 3.06 -10.73
C ARG A 114 6.09 2.84 -12.21
N SER A 115 7.03 1.97 -12.54
CA SER A 115 7.38 1.66 -13.92
C SER A 115 6.32 0.78 -14.61
N SER A 116 6.25 0.84 -15.94
CA SER A 116 5.28 0.07 -16.73
C SER A 116 5.72 -1.35 -17.10
N ASP A 117 6.97 -1.73 -16.83
CA ASP A 117 7.49 -3.05 -17.22
C ASP A 117 7.27 -4.11 -16.12
N ALA A 118 6.07 -4.70 -16.13
CA ALA A 118 5.62 -5.68 -15.14
C ALA A 118 6.58 -6.88 -14.98
N LYS A 119 7.29 -7.29 -16.03
CA LYS A 119 8.21 -8.43 -15.98
C LYS A 119 9.40 -8.14 -15.06
N TYR A 120 10.03 -6.98 -15.22
CA TYR A 120 11.17 -6.60 -14.38
C TYR A 120 10.75 -6.24 -12.97
N LEU A 121 9.57 -5.65 -12.79
CA LEU A 121 9.01 -5.39 -11.47
C LEU A 121 8.76 -6.68 -10.69
N LEU A 122 8.16 -7.68 -11.32
CA LEU A 122 7.93 -8.98 -10.67
C LEU A 122 9.24 -9.61 -10.21
N GLN A 123 10.28 -9.53 -11.03
CA GLN A 123 11.60 -10.05 -10.66
C GLN A 123 12.17 -9.32 -9.44
N ILE A 124 12.16 -7.99 -9.43
CA ILE A 124 12.68 -7.18 -8.33
C ILE A 124 11.91 -7.46 -7.03
N VAL A 125 10.58 -7.52 -7.10
CA VAL A 125 9.75 -7.79 -5.94
C VAL A 125 9.95 -9.23 -5.43
N SER A 126 10.00 -10.21 -6.33
CA SER A 126 10.27 -11.61 -6.00
C SER A 126 11.61 -11.77 -5.28
N ASP A 127 12.64 -11.06 -5.76
CA ASP A 127 13.96 -11.02 -5.13
C ASP A 127 13.90 -10.49 -3.69
N SER A 128 13.11 -9.45 -3.43
CA SER A 128 12.97 -8.85 -2.09
C SER A 128 11.89 -9.50 -1.20
N SER A 129 11.15 -10.49 -1.70
CA SER A 129 9.89 -10.96 -1.10
C SER A 129 10.04 -11.47 0.34
N LYS A 130 11.11 -12.21 0.62
CA LYS A 130 11.39 -12.74 1.97
C LYS A 130 11.69 -11.63 2.97
N ASP A 131 12.46 -10.62 2.56
CA ASP A 131 12.83 -9.50 3.41
C ASP A 131 11.64 -8.55 3.64
N LEU A 132 10.80 -8.36 2.62
CA LEU A 132 9.51 -7.65 2.76
C LEU A 132 8.57 -8.36 3.72
N ALA A 133 8.47 -9.69 3.63
CA ALA A 133 7.66 -10.48 4.57
C ALA A 133 8.21 -10.40 6.00
N ALA A 134 9.53 -10.42 6.18
CA ALA A 134 10.19 -10.24 7.47
C ALA A 134 9.92 -8.83 8.04
N LEU A 135 10.01 -7.78 7.24
CA LEU A 135 9.67 -6.41 7.63
C LEU A 135 8.18 -6.29 7.97
N ALA A 136 7.28 -6.91 7.20
CA ALA A 136 5.86 -6.90 7.52
C ALA A 136 5.54 -7.57 8.87
N ASN A 137 6.35 -8.55 9.30
CA ASN A 137 6.21 -9.15 10.63
C ASN A 137 6.58 -8.19 11.77
N THR A 138 7.44 -7.19 11.54
CA THR A 138 7.75 -6.19 12.59
C THR A 138 6.56 -5.31 12.90
N TYR A 139 5.60 -5.22 11.98
CA TYR A 139 4.35 -4.48 12.15
C TYR A 139 3.16 -5.39 12.50
N GLN A 140 3.36 -6.66 12.89
CA GLN A 140 2.28 -7.64 13.07
C GLN A 140 1.16 -7.25 14.07
N ASP A 141 1.44 -6.32 14.97
CA ASP A 141 0.49 -5.80 15.97
C ASP A 141 -0.18 -4.49 15.53
N GLY A 142 0.05 -4.09 14.27
CA GLY A 142 -0.40 -2.84 13.67
C GLY A 142 0.76 -1.87 13.43
N GLY A 143 0.79 -1.25 12.25
CA GLY A 143 1.67 -0.13 11.95
C GLY A 143 1.02 1.21 12.31
N SER A 144 1.86 2.23 12.57
CA SER A 144 1.37 3.60 12.72
C SER A 144 1.11 4.21 11.35
N THR A 145 0.00 4.93 11.20
CA THR A 145 -0.29 5.71 9.99
C THR A 145 0.68 6.88 9.79
N ASP A 146 1.43 7.26 10.83
CA ASP A 146 2.44 8.30 10.79
C ASP A 146 3.84 7.74 10.51
N ASP A 147 3.98 6.41 10.42
CA ASP A 147 5.23 5.73 10.12
C ASP A 147 5.43 5.60 8.60
N LEU A 148 6.42 6.32 8.08
CA LEU A 148 6.77 6.33 6.67
C LEU A 148 7.18 4.95 6.15
N ASP A 149 7.95 4.17 6.92
CA ASP A 149 8.42 2.86 6.46
C ASP A 149 7.24 1.89 6.35
N PHE A 150 6.29 1.96 7.29
CA PHE A 150 5.04 1.22 7.19
C PHE A 150 4.21 1.64 5.97
N ALA A 151 4.07 2.95 5.73
CA ALA A 151 3.33 3.44 4.57
C ALA A 151 3.94 3.01 3.23
N LEU A 152 5.27 3.06 3.11
CA LEU A 152 5.99 2.59 1.93
C LEU A 152 5.84 1.07 1.76
N LEU A 153 5.94 0.31 2.85
CA LEU A 153 5.73 -1.14 2.82
C LEU A 153 4.33 -1.48 2.28
N ILE A 154 3.28 -0.84 2.78
CA ILE A 154 1.91 -1.08 2.30
C ILE A 154 1.78 -0.73 0.81
N SER A 155 2.31 0.42 0.38
CA SER A 155 2.31 0.83 -1.03
C SER A 155 2.98 -0.24 -1.92
N ILE A 156 4.13 -0.77 -1.50
CA ILE A 156 4.85 -1.82 -2.23
C ILE A 156 4.04 -3.12 -2.29
N LEU A 157 3.45 -3.55 -1.15
CA LEU A 157 2.63 -4.76 -1.08
C LEU A 157 1.34 -4.64 -1.91
N GLU A 158 0.71 -3.47 -1.92
CA GLU A 158 -0.45 -3.15 -2.76
C GLU A 158 -0.09 -3.33 -4.24
N THR A 159 0.98 -2.71 -4.70
CA THR A 159 1.36 -2.81 -6.11
C THR A 159 1.82 -4.22 -6.47
N GLN A 160 2.53 -4.92 -5.58
CA GLN A 160 2.86 -6.33 -5.74
C GLN A 160 1.61 -7.21 -5.89
N SER A 161 0.59 -6.99 -5.07
CA SER A 161 -0.67 -7.75 -5.13
C SER A 161 -1.40 -7.54 -6.45
N GLY A 162 -1.42 -6.31 -6.97
CA GLY A 162 -1.99 -5.98 -8.27
C GLY A 162 -1.24 -6.63 -9.42
N LEU A 163 0.11 -6.57 -9.40
CA LEU A 163 0.94 -7.24 -10.40
C LEU A 163 0.73 -8.76 -10.41
N ALA A 164 0.71 -9.38 -9.22
CA ALA A 164 0.47 -10.82 -9.06
C ALA A 164 -0.89 -11.24 -9.64
N ALA A 165 -1.94 -10.45 -9.36
CA ALA A 165 -3.28 -10.68 -9.92
C ALA A 165 -3.31 -10.55 -11.46
N MET A 166 -2.66 -9.54 -12.03
CA MET A 166 -2.62 -9.31 -13.47
C MET A 166 -1.99 -10.46 -14.26
N ILE A 167 -1.01 -11.14 -13.70
CA ILE A 167 -0.27 -12.22 -14.37
C ILE A 167 -0.67 -13.63 -13.89
N GLY A 168 -1.66 -13.73 -13.00
CA GLY A 168 -2.09 -15.00 -12.42
C GLY A 168 -1.03 -15.71 -11.57
N HIS A 169 -0.12 -14.96 -10.96
CA HIS A 169 0.94 -15.51 -10.12
C HIS A 169 0.46 -15.61 -8.67
N GLN A 170 0.43 -16.82 -8.11
CA GLN A 170 0.15 -17.01 -6.69
C GLN A 170 1.41 -16.80 -5.85
N MET A 171 1.29 -16.03 -4.78
CA MET A 171 2.36 -15.87 -3.79
C MET A 171 2.45 -17.11 -2.91
N SER A 172 3.67 -17.60 -2.69
CA SER A 172 3.92 -18.82 -1.91
C SER A 172 3.52 -18.72 -0.43
N ASP A 173 3.40 -17.51 0.12
CA ASP A 173 3.05 -17.23 1.52
C ASP A 173 1.71 -16.48 1.66
N MET A 174 0.78 -16.76 0.75
CA MET A 174 -0.47 -16.01 0.62
C MET A 174 -1.30 -15.98 1.91
N GLN A 175 -1.35 -17.07 2.68
CA GLN A 175 -2.15 -17.15 3.90
C GLN A 175 -1.56 -16.29 5.04
N GLN A 176 -0.24 -16.31 5.22
CA GLN A 176 0.40 -15.48 6.25
C GLN A 176 0.32 -14.00 5.87
N GLN A 177 0.50 -13.68 4.58
CA GLN A 177 0.26 -12.32 4.09
C GLN A 177 -1.18 -11.88 4.32
N ALA A 178 -2.18 -12.72 4.00
CA ALA A 178 -3.58 -12.42 4.25
C ALA A 178 -3.86 -12.15 5.74
N SER A 179 -3.24 -12.89 6.65
CA SER A 179 -3.36 -12.64 8.09
C SER A 179 -2.84 -11.27 8.51
N ARG A 180 -1.70 -10.83 7.95
CA ARG A 180 -1.16 -9.48 8.20
C ARG A 180 -2.10 -8.41 7.65
N VAL A 181 -2.57 -8.57 6.41
CA VAL A 181 -3.48 -7.62 5.76
C VAL A 181 -4.80 -7.51 6.51
N ALA A 182 -5.38 -8.61 6.99
CA ALA A 182 -6.61 -8.59 7.79
C ALA A 182 -6.45 -7.75 9.08
N LYS A 183 -5.32 -7.87 9.77
CA LYS A 183 -5.02 -7.05 10.95
C LYS A 183 -4.87 -5.57 10.62
N PHE A 184 -4.15 -5.22 9.55
CA PHE A 184 -4.01 -3.83 9.11
C PHE A 184 -5.35 -3.22 8.69
N LEU A 185 -6.17 -4.02 8.01
CA LEU A 185 -7.52 -3.63 7.61
C LEU A 185 -8.40 -3.34 8.84
N GLN A 186 -8.35 -4.18 9.88
CA GLN A 186 -9.14 -3.95 11.09
C GLN A 186 -8.88 -2.56 11.70
N VAL A 187 -7.61 -2.16 11.83
CA VAL A 187 -7.22 -0.82 12.33
C VAL A 187 -7.73 0.30 11.42
N THR A 188 -7.75 0.06 10.11
CA THR A 188 -8.26 1.02 9.11
C THR A 188 -9.76 1.22 9.26
N LEU A 189 -10.52 0.13 9.37
CA LEU A 189 -11.99 0.15 9.51
C LEU A 189 -12.43 0.84 10.80
N GLU A 190 -11.72 0.66 11.91
CA GLU A 190 -12.03 1.31 13.20
C GLU A 190 -11.97 2.84 13.17
N ARG A 191 -11.21 3.41 12.23
CA ARG A 191 -11.01 4.87 12.09
C ARG A 191 -11.87 5.48 10.98
N TRP A 192 -12.37 4.65 10.08
CA TRP A 192 -13.18 5.04 8.94
C TRP A 192 -14.63 5.35 9.36
N PRO A 193 -15.34 6.33 8.76
CA PRO A 193 -14.92 7.25 7.69
C PRO A 193 -14.25 8.54 8.19
N THR A 194 -14.01 8.66 9.50
CA THR A 194 -13.66 9.94 10.14
C THR A 194 -12.19 10.34 9.90
N ARG A 195 -11.28 9.36 9.82
CA ARG A 195 -9.89 9.57 9.39
C ARG A 195 -9.64 8.74 8.14
N ARG A 196 -9.07 9.39 7.13
CA ARG A 196 -8.75 8.82 5.82
C ARG A 196 -7.43 9.36 5.32
N GLY A 197 -6.79 8.61 4.44
CA GLY A 197 -5.59 9.03 3.72
C GLY A 197 -5.18 8.03 2.64
N GLU A 198 -4.11 8.35 1.91
CA GLU A 198 -3.59 7.51 0.83
C GLU A 198 -3.19 6.10 1.30
N LEU A 199 -2.75 5.98 2.55
CA LEU A 199 -2.40 4.71 3.17
C LEU A 199 -3.63 3.81 3.35
N ASP A 200 -4.73 4.37 3.84
CA ASP A 200 -5.98 3.63 4.06
C ASP A 200 -6.55 3.11 2.72
N ALA A 201 -6.54 3.96 1.69
CA ALA A 201 -6.93 3.56 0.34
C ALA A 201 -6.04 2.44 -0.22
N SER A 202 -4.73 2.50 0.02
CA SER A 202 -3.79 1.43 -0.37
C SER A 202 -4.04 0.12 0.39
N LEU A 203 -4.35 0.20 1.69
CA LEU A 203 -4.72 -0.96 2.51
C LEU A 203 -6.02 -1.61 2.02
N LEU A 204 -7.04 -0.81 1.69
CA LEU A 204 -8.30 -1.30 1.13
C LEU A 204 -8.11 -2.00 -0.22
N LYS A 205 -7.27 -1.45 -1.11
CA LYS A 205 -6.93 -2.09 -2.39
C LYS A 205 -6.16 -3.40 -2.18
N LEU A 206 -5.17 -3.40 -1.28
CA LEU A 206 -4.41 -4.59 -0.93
C LEU A 206 -5.33 -5.68 -0.36
N ALA A 207 -6.25 -5.34 0.54
CA ALA A 207 -7.23 -6.27 1.08
C ALA A 207 -8.19 -6.80 0.01
N THR A 208 -8.61 -5.96 -0.93
CA THR A 208 -9.46 -6.37 -2.07
C THR A 208 -8.75 -7.41 -2.93
N ASN A 209 -7.50 -7.15 -3.33
CA ASN A 209 -6.69 -8.10 -4.12
C ASN A 209 -6.40 -9.39 -3.36
N THR A 210 -6.20 -9.30 -2.04
CA THR A 210 -5.94 -10.45 -1.16
C THR A 210 -7.18 -11.35 -1.03
N THR A 211 -8.36 -10.76 -0.86
CA THR A 211 -9.62 -11.49 -0.69
C THR A 211 -10.20 -12.04 -1.99
N ASN A 212 -9.74 -11.55 -3.15
CA ASN A 212 -10.16 -12.04 -4.48
C ASN A 212 -9.82 -13.51 -4.78
N HIS A 213 -9.14 -14.20 -3.86
CA HIS A 213 -8.81 -15.61 -3.98
C HIS A 213 -9.27 -16.35 -2.72
N GLU A 214 -9.75 -17.59 -2.89
CA GLU A 214 -10.28 -18.42 -1.80
C GLU A 214 -9.31 -18.53 -0.60
N THR A 215 -8.03 -18.83 -0.85
CA THR A 215 -7.01 -18.98 0.21
C THR A 215 -6.82 -17.71 1.05
N GLY A 216 -6.88 -16.53 0.42
CA GLY A 216 -6.77 -15.25 1.12
C GLY A 216 -8.06 -14.91 1.87
N SER A 217 -9.20 -15.12 1.21
CA SER A 217 -10.54 -14.86 1.75
C SER A 217 -10.82 -15.60 3.06
N VAL A 218 -10.41 -16.86 3.18
CA VAL A 218 -10.65 -17.67 4.39
C VAL A 218 -10.09 -17.00 5.66
N VAL A 219 -9.00 -16.24 5.55
CA VAL A 219 -8.40 -15.55 6.70
C VAL A 219 -9.26 -14.37 7.18
N PHE A 220 -10.09 -13.81 6.31
CA PHE A 220 -10.99 -12.69 6.60
C PHE A 220 -12.36 -13.16 7.12
N ASN A 221 -12.59 -14.47 7.20
CA ASN A 221 -13.77 -15.07 7.83
C ASN A 221 -13.70 -14.97 9.37
N ASP A 222 -13.48 -13.76 9.87
CA ASP A 222 -13.49 -13.40 11.29
C ASP A 222 -14.75 -12.58 11.59
N VAL A 223 -15.47 -12.94 12.67
CA VAL A 223 -16.74 -12.30 13.01
C VAL A 223 -16.58 -10.82 13.33
N GLY A 224 -15.47 -10.44 13.98
CA GLY A 224 -15.17 -9.05 14.33
C GLY A 224 -14.88 -8.21 13.09
N LEU A 225 -14.08 -8.75 12.17
CA LEU A 225 -13.76 -8.08 10.90
C LEU A 225 -15.00 -7.94 10.01
N LEU A 226 -15.81 -8.99 9.87
CA LEU A 226 -17.06 -8.95 9.10
C LEU A 226 -18.05 -7.93 9.68
N SER A 227 -18.14 -7.84 11.00
CA SER A 227 -18.97 -6.83 11.67
C SER A 227 -18.44 -5.42 11.40
N SER A 228 -17.13 -5.22 11.48
CA SER A 228 -16.48 -3.93 11.21
C SER A 228 -16.69 -3.47 9.75
N LEU A 229 -16.60 -4.40 8.79
CA LEU A 229 -16.91 -4.15 7.37
C LEU A 229 -18.37 -3.71 7.21
N ALA A 230 -19.32 -4.43 7.80
CA ALA A 230 -20.73 -4.08 7.73
C ALA A 230 -21.05 -2.71 8.34
N ASP A 231 -20.52 -2.44 9.53
CA ASP A 231 -20.70 -1.16 10.22
C ASP A 231 -20.11 0.01 9.41
N CYS A 232 -18.94 -0.20 8.78
CA CYS A 232 -18.36 0.75 7.85
C CYS A 232 -19.26 0.97 6.65
N ILE A 233 -19.78 -0.08 6.01
CA ILE A 233 -20.67 0.08 4.85
C ILE A 233 -21.91 0.92 5.23
N CYS A 234 -22.58 0.59 6.33
CA CYS A 234 -23.73 1.33 6.84
C CYS A 234 -23.40 2.80 7.11
N SER A 235 -22.32 3.05 7.84
CA SER A 235 -21.86 4.41 8.19
C SER A 235 -21.48 5.21 6.94
N GLY A 236 -20.82 4.55 5.99
CA GLY A 236 -20.32 5.13 4.76
C GLY A 236 -21.40 5.65 3.84
N PHE A 237 -22.41 4.83 3.64
CA PHE A 237 -23.57 5.25 2.91
C PHE A 237 -24.37 6.36 3.62
N GLY A 238 -24.51 6.28 4.95
CA GLY A 238 -25.11 7.36 5.73
C GLY A 238 -24.37 8.69 5.55
N PHE A 239 -23.03 8.62 5.51
CA PHE A 239 -22.16 9.75 5.23
C PHE A 239 -22.38 10.30 3.80
N VAL A 240 -22.37 9.44 2.78
CA VAL A 240 -22.60 9.82 1.38
C VAL A 240 -23.98 10.47 1.19
N LYS A 241 -25.04 9.88 1.77
CA LYS A 241 -26.41 10.42 1.72
C LYS A 241 -26.49 11.83 2.33
N SER A 242 -25.85 12.03 3.47
CA SER A 242 -25.78 13.33 4.15
C SER A 242 -24.96 14.36 3.36
N ALA A 243 -23.87 13.94 2.73
CA ALA A 243 -22.99 14.78 1.93
C ALA A 243 -23.67 15.27 0.64
N MET A 244 -24.45 14.41 -0.03
CA MET A 244 -25.27 14.79 -1.20
C MET A 244 -26.29 15.88 -0.85
N GLY A 245 -26.96 15.77 0.30
CA GLY A 245 -27.89 16.81 0.78
C GLY A 245 -27.21 18.14 1.15
N SER A 246 -25.89 18.13 1.33
CA SER A 246 -25.09 19.29 1.76
C SER A 246 -24.15 19.84 0.69
N ASN A 247 -24.17 19.30 -0.54
CA ASN A 247 -23.25 19.61 -1.64
C ASN A 247 -21.75 19.55 -1.27
N ARG A 248 -21.36 18.67 -0.33
CA ARG A 248 -19.98 18.45 0.15
C ARG A 248 -19.47 17.06 -0.25
N PHE A 249 -19.72 16.69 -1.50
CA PHE A 249 -19.38 15.35 -1.97
C PHE A 249 -17.87 15.22 -2.18
N GLU A 250 -17.27 14.21 -1.54
CA GLU A 250 -15.88 13.82 -1.73
C GLU A 250 -15.83 12.47 -2.47
N SER A 251 -15.34 12.46 -3.71
CA SER A 251 -15.31 11.25 -4.56
C SER A 251 -14.53 10.09 -3.93
N SER A 252 -13.48 10.39 -3.16
CA SER A 252 -12.64 9.38 -2.51
C SER A 252 -13.42 8.50 -1.52
N VAL A 253 -14.45 9.04 -0.87
CA VAL A 253 -15.29 8.26 0.05
C VAL A 253 -16.06 7.17 -0.67
N TYR A 254 -16.51 7.49 -1.89
CA TYR A 254 -17.22 6.53 -2.72
C TYR A 254 -16.27 5.43 -3.20
N ASP A 255 -15.07 5.79 -3.64
CA ASP A 255 -14.04 4.84 -4.06
C ASP A 255 -13.66 3.89 -2.92
N GLU A 256 -13.45 4.40 -1.70
CA GLU A 256 -13.17 3.60 -0.52
C GLU A 256 -14.35 2.72 -0.10
N LEU A 257 -15.58 3.25 -0.13
CA LEU A 257 -16.79 2.48 0.16
C LEU A 257 -16.96 1.32 -0.82
N LEU A 258 -16.66 1.53 -2.11
CA LEU A 258 -16.66 0.47 -3.12
C LEU A 258 -15.61 -0.61 -2.80
N LEU A 259 -14.43 -0.23 -2.32
CA LEU A 259 -13.41 -1.20 -1.90
C LEU A 259 -13.87 -2.00 -0.68
N ILE A 260 -14.45 -1.35 0.34
CA ILE A 260 -14.99 -2.04 1.54
C ILE A 260 -16.10 -3.03 1.14
N LEU A 261 -17.00 -2.63 0.24
CA LEU A 261 -18.01 -3.50 -0.33
C LEU A 261 -17.39 -4.67 -1.10
N GLY A 262 -16.39 -4.41 -1.94
CA GLY A 262 -15.67 -5.43 -2.70
C GLY A 262 -15.03 -6.48 -1.80
N ILE A 263 -14.38 -6.05 -0.71
CA ILE A 263 -13.81 -6.95 0.31
C ILE A 263 -14.92 -7.83 0.90
N MET A 264 -16.02 -7.23 1.35
CA MET A 264 -17.13 -7.99 1.96
C MET A 264 -17.71 -9.03 0.99
N ILE A 265 -17.92 -8.65 -0.28
CA ILE A 265 -18.43 -9.53 -1.34
C ILE A 265 -17.49 -10.71 -1.55
N ASN A 266 -16.19 -10.45 -1.75
CA ASN A 266 -15.19 -11.50 -1.95
C ASN A 266 -15.20 -12.51 -0.79
N VAL A 267 -15.28 -12.00 0.45
CA VAL A 267 -15.28 -12.87 1.64
C VAL A 267 -16.51 -13.76 1.71
N VAL A 268 -17.71 -13.20 1.51
CA VAL A 268 -18.96 -13.99 1.58
C VAL A 268 -19.17 -14.89 0.35
N GLU A 269 -18.52 -14.58 -0.78
CA GLU A 269 -18.51 -15.43 -1.98
C GLU A 269 -17.78 -16.75 -1.68
N HIS A 270 -16.57 -16.66 -1.13
CA HIS A 270 -15.71 -17.81 -0.88
C HIS A 270 -15.98 -18.52 0.47
N CYS A 271 -16.57 -17.84 1.47
CA CYS A 271 -16.72 -18.42 2.81
C CYS A 271 -18.20 -18.60 3.22
N ALA A 272 -18.63 -19.86 3.37
CA ALA A 272 -20.01 -20.18 3.77
C ALA A 272 -20.34 -19.73 5.21
N ASP A 273 -19.39 -19.81 6.12
CA ASP A 273 -19.56 -19.35 7.51
C ASP A 273 -19.65 -17.82 7.59
N ALA A 274 -18.94 -17.10 6.72
CA ALA A 274 -19.05 -15.65 6.59
C ALA A 274 -20.47 -15.25 6.18
N ARG A 275 -21.09 -15.97 5.24
CA ARG A 275 -22.50 -15.76 4.85
C ARG A 275 -23.47 -15.92 6.01
N SER A 276 -23.18 -16.82 6.94
CA SER A 276 -24.02 -17.05 8.12
C SER A 276 -23.80 -15.98 9.18
N SER A 277 -22.56 -15.53 9.34
CA SER A 277 -22.15 -14.50 10.31
C SER A 277 -22.55 -13.09 9.89
N ALA A 278 -22.65 -12.82 8.59
CA ALA A 278 -23.15 -11.57 8.03
C ALA A 278 -24.68 -11.37 8.21
N ARG A 279 -25.40 -12.36 8.78
CA ARG A 279 -26.84 -12.27 9.04
C ARG A 279 -27.14 -11.39 10.27
N GLY A 280 -28.31 -10.74 10.27
CA GLY A 280 -28.75 -9.85 11.35
C GLY A 280 -28.63 -8.37 10.98
N ARG A 281 -28.31 -7.50 11.95
CA ARG A 281 -28.29 -6.04 11.78
C ARG A 281 -27.48 -5.55 10.56
N PRO A 282 -26.24 -6.04 10.31
CA PRO A 282 -25.51 -5.77 9.07
C PRO A 282 -26.33 -5.90 7.78
N LEU A 283 -26.95 -7.07 7.59
CA LEU A 283 -27.74 -7.37 6.41
C LEU A 283 -29.05 -6.57 6.37
N GLU A 284 -29.71 -6.39 7.50
CA GLU A 284 -30.93 -5.56 7.60
C GLU A 284 -30.66 -4.11 7.21
N CYS A 285 -29.54 -3.55 7.67
CA CYS A 285 -29.07 -2.23 7.27
C CYS A 285 -28.85 -2.18 5.75
N LEU A 286 -28.08 -3.11 5.18
CA LEU A 286 -27.81 -3.18 3.74
C LEU A 286 -29.07 -3.33 2.88
N VAL A 287 -30.05 -4.13 3.34
CA VAL A 287 -31.33 -4.31 2.65
C VAL A 287 -32.16 -3.02 2.71
N THR A 288 -32.25 -2.40 3.89
CA THR A 288 -32.97 -1.13 4.08
C THR A 288 -32.38 -0.05 3.16
N MET A 289 -31.06 0.05 3.17
CA MET A 289 -30.27 0.90 2.30
C MET A 289 -30.54 0.70 0.81
N TRP A 290 -30.58 -0.55 0.35
CA TRP A 290 -30.86 -0.87 -1.04
C TRP A 290 -32.30 -0.48 -1.43
N LEU A 291 -33.29 -0.73 -0.56
CA LEU A 291 -34.69 -0.36 -0.78
C LEU A 291 -34.87 1.16 -0.86
N GLU A 292 -34.22 1.91 0.03
CA GLU A 292 -34.23 3.38 0.00
C GLU A 292 -33.62 3.92 -1.29
N ASN A 293 -32.46 3.39 -1.71
CA ASN A 293 -31.79 3.81 -2.94
C ASN A 293 -32.61 3.47 -4.20
N GLN A 294 -33.28 2.32 -4.24
CA GLN A 294 -34.19 1.97 -5.33
C GLN A 294 -35.35 2.97 -5.45
N THR A 295 -35.91 3.39 -4.33
CA THR A 295 -37.00 4.37 -4.30
C THR A 295 -36.53 5.72 -4.87
N LEU A 296 -35.37 6.22 -4.40
CA LEU A 296 -34.77 7.46 -4.90
C LEU A 296 -34.42 7.40 -6.39
N MET A 297 -33.85 6.29 -6.88
CA MET A 297 -33.51 6.14 -8.30
C MET A 297 -34.76 6.10 -9.19
N ASN A 298 -35.86 5.53 -8.70
CA ASN A 298 -37.13 5.54 -9.41
C ASN A 298 -37.74 6.96 -9.45
N GLU A 299 -37.64 7.73 -8.36
CA GLU A 299 -38.06 9.14 -8.32
C GLU A 299 -37.23 10.03 -9.26
N VAL A 300 -35.89 9.91 -9.24
CA VAL A 300 -35.00 10.66 -10.14
C VAL A 300 -35.26 10.32 -11.61
N ARG A 301 -35.52 9.04 -11.92
CA ARG A 301 -35.92 8.66 -13.27
C ARG A 301 -37.22 9.35 -13.65
N LEU A 302 -38.26 9.27 -12.83
CA LEU A 302 -39.56 9.90 -13.12
C LEU A 302 -39.43 11.42 -13.34
N VAL A 303 -38.62 12.13 -12.54
CA VAL A 303 -38.35 13.57 -12.73
C VAL A 303 -37.57 13.85 -14.03
N ALA A 304 -36.60 13.01 -14.40
CA ALA A 304 -35.87 13.15 -15.66
C ALA A 304 -36.72 12.86 -16.91
N TRP A 305 -37.83 12.12 -16.77
CA TRP A 305 -38.80 11.89 -17.84
C TRP A 305 -39.89 12.98 -17.91
N GLU A 306 -40.17 13.67 -16.81
CA GLU A 306 -41.20 14.73 -16.75
C GLU A 306 -40.70 16.11 -17.18
N ASP A 307 -39.39 16.31 -17.40
CA ASP A 307 -38.87 17.61 -17.86
C ASP A 307 -37.81 17.55 -18.99
N PRO A 308 -38.21 17.23 -20.24
CA PRO A 308 -37.34 17.37 -21.41
C PRO A 308 -37.24 18.81 -21.94
N PHE A 309 -37.98 19.79 -21.35
CA PHE A 309 -38.25 21.08 -21.99
C PHE A 309 -38.07 22.34 -21.11
N SER A 310 -37.57 22.27 -19.88
CA SER A 310 -37.30 23.50 -19.10
C SER A 310 -35.96 24.18 -19.37
N ALA A 311 -35.11 23.65 -20.27
CA ALA A 311 -33.90 24.32 -20.75
C ALA A 311 -34.09 24.95 -22.14
N SER A 312 -35.11 25.80 -22.31
CA SER A 312 -35.20 26.77 -23.41
C SER A 312 -36.20 27.86 -23.03
N TYR A 313 -35.73 28.97 -22.44
CA TYR A 313 -36.05 30.37 -22.77
C TYR A 313 -35.25 31.31 -21.86
#